data_AF-K0INA7-F1
#
_entry.id   AF-K0INA7-F1
#
_cell.length_a   1.000
_cell.length_b   1.000
_cell.length_c   1.000
_cell.angle_alpha   90.00
_cell.angle_beta   90.00
_cell.angle_gamma   90.00
#
_symmetry.space_group_name_H-M   'P 1'
#
loop_
_entity.id
_entity.type
_entity.pdbx_description
1 polymer ?
#
loop_
_entity_poly.entity_id
_entity_poly.type
_entity_poly.pdbx_seq_one_letter_code
_entity_poly.pdbx_strand_id
1 'polypeptide(L)'
;MFGKSGSKWKAEYDDTLYKIYDWDGNLAGYLFPQYGDIEPKEQEDEIIDELNKTHSEVPEATLLLPMVKLDLLDKQEGLDIDYVILSLEANAERTIVWKKWLHDNAKSFKIVGAAVYTAREDRNMLSIALGIVTTIRLGEKEVRDFLSPLLDKLHEDGLL
;
A
#
# COMPACT_ATOMS: atom_id res chain seq x y z
N MET A 1 14.49 29.88 -4.17
CA MET A 1 13.17 29.75 -3.51
C MET A 1 12.42 28.67 -4.26
N PHE A 2 12.38 27.44 -3.74
CA PHE A 2 11.60 26.36 -4.34
C PHE A 2 10.36 26.13 -3.49
N GLY A 3 9.23 26.09 -4.18
CA GLY A 3 7.88 26.18 -3.62
C GLY A 3 7.53 25.03 -2.69
N LYS A 4 6.62 25.33 -1.76
CA LYS A 4 5.96 24.37 -0.89
C LYS A 4 5.39 23.22 -1.73
N SER A 5 6.00 22.04 -1.64
CA SER A 5 5.40 20.77 -2.03
C SER A 5 4.29 20.45 -1.03
N GLY A 6 3.04 20.79 -1.36
CA GLY A 6 1.90 20.21 -0.65
C GLY A 6 1.81 18.75 -1.04
N SER A 7 1.60 17.84 -0.08
CA SER A 7 1.50 16.41 -0.36
C SER A 7 0.43 16.18 -1.43
N LYS A 8 0.85 15.59 -2.56
CA LYS A 8 0.01 15.39 -3.74
C LYS A 8 -0.79 14.08 -3.70
N TRP A 9 -0.63 13.29 -2.64
CA TRP A 9 -1.41 12.08 -2.40
C TRP A 9 -2.85 12.45 -2.01
N LYS A 10 -3.80 11.60 -2.37
CA LYS A 10 -5.17 11.65 -1.86
C LYS A 10 -5.47 10.34 -1.15
N ALA A 11 -6.11 10.40 0.01
CA ALA A 11 -6.77 9.25 0.61
C ALA A 11 -8.29 9.43 0.47
N GLU A 12 -9.00 8.33 0.24
CA GLU A 12 -10.46 8.29 0.17
C GLU A 12 -10.93 7.12 1.02
N TYR A 13 -11.81 7.39 1.98
CA TYR A 13 -12.39 6.34 2.80
C TYR A 13 -13.46 5.59 2.00
N ASP A 14 -13.34 4.26 1.94
CA ASP A 14 -14.30 3.38 1.26
C ASP A 14 -14.58 2.19 2.18
N ASP A 15 -15.77 2.22 2.78
CA ASP A 15 -16.25 1.20 3.72
C ASP A 15 -15.25 1.00 4.88
N THR A 16 -14.48 -0.09 4.93
CA THR A 16 -13.58 -0.37 6.06
C THR A 16 -12.12 0.06 5.82
N LEU A 17 -11.80 0.61 4.65
CA LEU A 17 -10.43 0.87 4.22
C LEU A 17 -10.25 2.27 3.61
N TYR A 18 -9.00 2.64 3.34
CA TYR A 18 -8.67 3.86 2.61
C TYR A 18 -8.01 3.52 1.27
N LYS A 19 -8.55 4.06 0.18
CA LYS A 19 -7.89 4.07 -1.14
C LYS A 19 -6.91 5.23 -1.20
N ILE A 20 -5.71 4.94 -1.67
CA ILE A 20 -4.64 5.92 -1.79
C ILE A 20 -4.38 6.18 -3.27
N TYR A 21 -4.41 7.45 -3.67
CA TYR A 21 -4.20 7.88 -5.05
C TYR A 21 -2.98 8.78 -5.18
N ASP A 22 -2.27 8.63 -6.29
CA ASP A 22 -1.16 9.50 -6.70
C ASP A 22 -1.65 10.87 -7.22
N TRP A 23 -0.70 11.70 -7.64
CA TRP A 23 -0.98 13.06 -8.15
C TRP A 23 -1.70 13.08 -9.51
N ASP A 24 -1.68 11.98 -10.25
CA ASP A 24 -2.38 11.83 -11.54
C ASP A 24 -3.78 11.21 -11.34
N GLY A 25 -4.14 10.89 -10.09
CA GLY A 25 -5.42 10.29 -9.71
C GLY A 25 -5.46 8.77 -9.92
N ASN A 26 -4.31 8.13 -10.18
CA ASN A 26 -4.25 6.68 -10.25
C ASN A 26 -4.22 6.08 -8.85
N LEU A 27 -4.87 4.93 -8.69
CA LEU A 27 -4.83 4.17 -7.45
C LEU A 27 -3.42 3.64 -7.21
N ALA A 28 -2.78 4.12 -6.15
CA ALA A 28 -1.43 3.74 -5.74
C ALA A 28 -1.41 2.64 -4.67
N GLY A 29 -2.52 2.45 -3.94
CA GLY A 29 -2.63 1.39 -2.95
C GLY A 29 -3.82 1.52 -2.02
N TYR A 30 -3.80 0.71 -0.96
CA TYR A 30 -4.86 0.66 0.03
C TYR A 30 -4.26 0.63 1.44
N LEU A 31 -4.86 1.37 2.39
CA LEU A 31 -4.58 1.22 3.80
C LEU A 31 -5.75 0.50 4.48
N PHE A 32 -5.44 -0.55 5.22
CA PHE A 32 -6.38 -1.32 6.03
C PHE A 32 -6.09 -1.06 7.52
N PRO A 33 -6.80 -0.10 8.15
CA PRO A 33 -6.71 0.10 9.59
C PRO A 33 -7.05 -1.18 10.36
N GLN A 34 -6.36 -1.43 11.47
CA GLN A 34 -6.72 -2.52 12.38
C GLN A 34 -7.58 -1.92 13.50
N TYR A 35 -8.90 -2.06 13.38
CA TYR A 35 -9.85 -1.52 14.37
C TYR A 35 -9.91 -2.29 15.69
N GLY A 36 -9.21 -3.43 15.77
CA GLY A 36 -9.21 -4.31 16.94
C GLY A 36 -10.42 -5.25 16.97
N ASP A 37 -10.59 -5.95 18.09
CA ASP A 37 -11.76 -6.81 18.31
C ASP A 37 -12.98 -5.95 18.63
N ILE A 38 -13.89 -5.80 17.66
CA ILE A 38 -15.13 -5.04 17.81
C ILE A 38 -16.24 -5.96 18.31
N GLU A 39 -16.91 -5.55 19.39
CA GLU A 39 -18.08 -6.24 19.96
C GLU A 39 -19.17 -5.20 20.29
N PRO A 40 -20.45 -5.49 20.03
CA PRO A 40 -20.97 -6.72 19.43
C PRO A 40 -20.73 -6.79 17.92
N LYS A 41 -20.42 -7.98 17.38
CA LYS A 41 -20.12 -8.17 15.95
C LYS A 41 -21.25 -7.74 15.01
N GLU A 42 -22.50 -7.80 15.48
CA GLU A 42 -23.65 -7.35 14.67
C GLU A 42 -23.64 -5.84 14.38
N GLN A 43 -22.83 -5.06 15.10
CA GLN A 43 -22.68 -3.61 14.94
C GLN A 43 -21.28 -3.23 14.44
N GLU A 44 -20.49 -4.19 13.96
CA GLU A 44 -19.09 -3.96 13.57
C GLU A 44 -18.96 -2.81 12.56
N ASP A 45 -19.75 -2.85 11.48
CA ASP A 45 -19.72 -1.81 10.43
C ASP A 45 -20.11 -0.43 10.98
N GLU A 46 -21.13 -0.35 11.84
CA GLU A 46 -21.58 0.91 12.44
C GLU A 46 -20.51 1.52 13.36
N ILE A 47 -19.82 0.67 14.12
CA ILE A 47 -18.74 1.07 15.03
C ILE A 47 -17.52 1.54 14.22
N ILE A 48 -17.12 0.80 13.18
CA ILE A 48 -16.02 1.21 12.29
C ILE A 48 -16.32 2.57 11.66
N ASP A 49 -17.55 2.76 11.19
CA ASP A 49 -18.01 4.03 10.64
C ASP A 49 -17.91 5.18 11.65
N GLU A 50 -18.32 4.95 12.89
CA GLU A 50 -18.22 5.93 13.96
C GLU A 50 -16.75 6.25 14.30
N LEU A 51 -15.88 5.26 14.37
CA LEU A 51 -14.44 5.44 14.60
C LEU A 51 -13.82 6.34 13.52
N ASN A 52 -14.18 6.12 12.25
CA ASN A 52 -13.72 6.95 11.15
C ASN A 52 -14.33 8.37 11.19
N LYS A 53 -15.63 8.51 11.45
CA LYS A 53 -16.32 9.82 11.60
C LYS A 53 -15.77 10.66 12.75
N THR A 54 -15.35 10.01 13.83
CA THR A 54 -14.78 10.66 15.02
C THR A 54 -13.27 10.89 14.92
N HIS A 55 -12.64 10.47 13.82
CA HIS A 55 -11.19 10.54 13.61
C HIS A 55 -10.44 9.88 14.78
N SER A 56 -10.93 8.71 15.21
CA SER A 56 -10.34 7.93 16.31
C SER A 56 -8.95 7.41 15.95
N GLU A 57 -8.20 6.96 16.94
CA GLU A 57 -6.85 6.41 16.74
C GLU A 57 -6.89 4.88 16.73
N VAL A 58 -6.14 4.28 15.80
CA VAL A 58 -5.87 2.84 15.75
C VAL A 58 -4.36 2.57 15.92
N PRO A 59 -3.96 1.47 16.56
CA PRO A 59 -2.55 1.20 16.86
C PRO A 59 -1.77 0.61 15.69
N GLU A 60 -2.46 0.05 14.70
CA GLU A 60 -1.86 -0.69 13.60
C GLU A 60 -2.65 -0.51 12.30
N ALA A 61 -1.96 -0.66 11.18
CA ALA A 61 -2.59 -0.75 9.87
C ALA A 61 -1.74 -1.58 8.91
N THR A 62 -2.37 -2.13 7.87
CA THR A 62 -1.68 -2.77 6.76
C THR A 62 -1.76 -1.89 5.53
N LEU A 63 -0.61 -1.49 4.97
CA LEU A 63 -0.53 -0.78 3.69
C LEU A 63 -0.27 -1.77 2.57
N LEU A 64 -1.19 -1.90 1.62
CA LEU A 64 -1.08 -2.74 0.44
C LEU A 64 -0.70 -1.91 -0.78
N LEU A 65 0.41 -2.26 -1.42
CA LEU A 65 0.98 -1.56 -2.57
C LEU A 65 1.23 -2.51 -3.74
N PRO A 66 1.20 -2.03 -5.00
CA PRO A 66 1.74 -2.79 -6.13
C PRO A 66 3.25 -3.01 -5.93
N MET A 67 3.72 -4.23 -6.21
CA MET A 67 5.12 -4.60 -5.99
C MET A 67 5.84 -4.94 -7.30
N VAL A 68 5.29 -5.89 -8.05
CA VAL A 68 5.88 -6.45 -9.27
C VAL A 68 4.76 -6.75 -10.25
N LYS A 69 4.91 -6.33 -11.51
CA LYS A 69 4.02 -6.74 -12.59
C LYS A 69 4.70 -7.87 -13.36
N LEU A 70 4.18 -9.08 -13.22
CA LEU A 70 4.77 -10.28 -13.80
C LEU A 70 4.74 -10.24 -15.32
N ASP A 71 3.63 -9.76 -15.91
CA ASP A 71 3.42 -9.70 -17.36
C ASP A 71 3.62 -11.04 -18.11
N LEU A 72 3.50 -12.16 -17.39
CA LEU A 72 3.73 -13.54 -17.86
C LEU A 72 2.49 -14.43 -17.77
N LEU A 73 1.48 -14.02 -17.01
CA LEU A 73 0.27 -14.80 -16.77
C LEU A 73 -0.86 -14.37 -17.71
N ASP A 74 -1.91 -15.21 -17.77
CA ASP A 74 -3.16 -14.99 -18.52
C ASP A 74 -2.97 -14.70 -20.02
N LYS A 75 -1.95 -15.30 -20.66
CA LYS A 75 -1.68 -15.18 -22.10
C LYS A 75 -2.44 -16.24 -22.89
N GLN A 76 -3.12 -15.81 -23.96
CA GLN A 76 -3.83 -16.72 -24.88
C GLN A 76 -2.88 -17.38 -25.89
N GLU A 77 -1.82 -16.65 -26.28
CA GLU A 77 -0.78 -17.13 -27.19
C GLU A 77 0.50 -17.45 -26.40
N GLY A 78 1.33 -18.33 -26.97
CA GLY A 78 2.64 -18.64 -26.40
C GLY A 78 3.55 -17.41 -26.40
N LEU A 79 4.29 -17.22 -25.31
CA LEU A 79 5.30 -16.17 -25.21
C LEU A 79 6.63 -16.64 -25.80
N ASP A 80 7.36 -15.70 -26.39
CA ASP A 80 8.74 -15.92 -26.79
C ASP A 80 9.62 -16.21 -25.55
N ILE A 81 10.53 -17.18 -25.66
CA ILE A 81 11.33 -17.62 -24.52
C ILE A 81 12.30 -16.54 -24.02
N ASP A 82 12.83 -15.70 -24.91
CA ASP A 82 13.76 -14.64 -24.53
C ASP A 82 12.99 -13.53 -23.78
N TYR A 83 11.76 -13.23 -24.20
CA TYR A 83 10.87 -12.34 -23.43
C TYR A 83 10.58 -12.88 -22.03
N VAL A 84 10.30 -14.19 -21.90
CA VAL A 84 10.03 -14.81 -20.59
C VAL A 84 11.24 -14.67 -19.66
N ILE A 85 12.44 -14.95 -20.17
CA ILE A 85 13.69 -14.82 -19.40
C ILE A 85 13.87 -13.38 -18.91
N LEU A 86 13.78 -12.40 -19.82
CA LEU A 86 13.96 -10.99 -19.47
C LEU A 86 12.95 -10.50 -18.42
N SER A 87 11.68 -10.91 -18.55
CA SER A 87 10.66 -10.55 -17.57
C SER A 87 10.95 -11.17 -16.20
N LEU A 88 11.30 -12.46 -16.14
CA LEU A 88 11.64 -13.12 -14.87
C LEU A 88 12.84 -12.47 -14.19
N GLU A 89 13.88 -12.12 -14.95
CA GLU A 89 15.07 -11.43 -14.43
C GLU A 89 14.73 -10.04 -13.87
N ALA A 90 13.96 -9.24 -14.61
CA ALA A 90 13.52 -7.92 -14.16
C ALA A 90 12.64 -7.99 -12.89
N ASN A 91 11.74 -8.98 -12.83
CA ASN A 91 10.87 -9.21 -11.67
C ASN A 91 11.67 -9.64 -10.43
N ALA A 92 12.69 -10.48 -10.62
CA ALA A 92 13.59 -10.87 -9.56
C ALA A 92 14.42 -9.68 -9.06
N GLU A 93 14.96 -8.86 -9.95
CA GLU A 93 15.69 -7.64 -9.60
C GLU A 93 14.80 -6.67 -8.82
N ARG A 94 13.57 -6.41 -9.29
CA ARG A 94 12.59 -5.58 -8.59
C ARG A 94 12.30 -6.09 -7.18
N THR A 95 12.16 -7.40 -7.02
CA THR A 95 11.95 -8.04 -5.71
C THR A 95 13.15 -7.85 -4.79
N ILE A 96 14.37 -7.92 -5.32
CA ILE A 96 15.60 -7.67 -4.55
C ILE A 96 15.66 -6.20 -4.09
N VAL A 97 15.29 -5.24 -4.96
CA VAL A 97 15.22 -3.82 -4.61
C VAL A 97 14.23 -3.59 -3.46
N TRP A 98 13.02 -4.16 -3.53
CA TRP A 98 12.04 -4.12 -2.44
C TRP A 98 12.60 -4.68 -1.13
N LYS A 99 13.21 -5.86 -1.17
CA LYS A 99 13.80 -6.50 0.00
C LYS A 99 14.88 -5.64 0.65
N LYS A 100 15.76 -5.05 -0.17
CA LYS A 100 16.82 -4.14 0.31
C LYS A 100 16.21 -2.88 0.92
N TRP A 101 15.24 -2.26 0.24
CA TRP A 101 14.58 -1.06 0.72
C TRP A 101 13.93 -1.29 2.09
N LEU A 102 13.25 -2.42 2.28
CA LEU A 102 12.66 -2.80 3.57
C LEU A 102 13.73 -2.99 4.64
N HIS A 103 14.85 -3.64 4.32
CA HIS A 103 15.96 -3.79 5.25
C HIS A 103 16.49 -2.43 5.73
N ASP A 104 16.63 -1.47 4.80
CA ASP A 104 17.23 -0.16 5.07
C ASP A 104 16.24 0.81 5.76
N ASN A 105 14.94 0.70 5.51
CA ASN A 105 13.94 1.72 5.87
C ASN A 105 12.85 1.27 6.85
N ALA A 106 12.58 -0.04 7.01
CA ALA A 106 11.40 -0.53 7.76
C ALA A 106 11.29 0.06 9.18
N LYS A 107 12.42 0.16 9.89
CA LYS A 107 12.45 0.70 11.26
C LYS A 107 12.04 2.18 11.32
N SER A 108 12.41 2.98 10.31
CA SER A 108 12.08 4.41 10.24
C SER A 108 10.59 4.63 10.04
N PHE A 109 9.94 3.73 9.31
CA PHE A 109 8.49 3.78 9.01
C PHE A 109 7.64 2.86 9.88
N LYS A 110 8.20 2.28 10.96
CA LYS A 110 7.49 1.38 11.88
C LYS A 110 6.87 0.15 11.20
N ILE A 111 7.49 -0.30 10.11
CA ILE A 111 7.10 -1.52 9.42
C ILE A 111 7.66 -2.72 10.20
N VAL A 112 6.79 -3.61 10.66
CA VAL A 112 7.16 -4.79 11.47
C VAL A 112 7.15 -6.09 10.68
N GLY A 113 6.51 -6.08 9.50
CA GLY A 113 6.42 -7.25 8.63
C GLY A 113 6.03 -6.85 7.21
N ALA A 114 6.38 -7.70 6.26
CA ALA A 114 5.97 -7.58 4.88
C ALA A 114 5.56 -8.96 4.34
N ALA A 115 4.45 -9.02 3.61
CA ALA A 115 3.97 -10.22 2.94
C ALA A 115 3.61 -9.91 1.50
N VAL A 116 3.80 -10.88 0.60
CA VAL A 116 3.53 -10.72 -0.84
C VAL A 116 2.32 -11.57 -1.21
N TYR A 117 1.38 -10.98 -1.94
CA TYR A 117 0.15 -11.62 -2.38
C TYR A 117 -0.04 -11.39 -3.88
N THR A 118 -0.79 -12.26 -4.55
CA THR A 118 -1.35 -11.92 -5.87
C THR A 118 -2.33 -10.76 -5.70
N ALA A 119 -2.25 -9.76 -6.56
CA ALA A 119 -3.19 -8.64 -6.51
C ALA A 119 -4.61 -9.13 -6.81
N ARG A 120 -5.59 -8.59 -6.09
CA ARG A 120 -6.99 -9.04 -6.16
C ARG A 120 -7.59 -8.86 -7.55
N GLU A 121 -7.31 -7.71 -8.16
CA GLU A 121 -7.89 -7.29 -9.45
C GLU A 121 -6.99 -7.60 -10.65
N ASP A 122 -5.70 -7.86 -10.43
CA ASP A 122 -4.73 -8.19 -11.48
C ASP A 122 -3.92 -9.43 -11.09
N ARG A 123 -4.30 -10.58 -11.63
CA ARG A 123 -3.60 -11.86 -11.39
C ARG A 123 -2.16 -11.86 -11.90
N ASN A 124 -1.83 -10.94 -12.79
CA ASN A 124 -0.50 -10.76 -13.34
C ASN A 124 0.35 -9.78 -12.52
N MET A 125 -0.14 -9.34 -11.36
CA MET A 125 0.56 -8.44 -10.47
C MET A 125 0.71 -9.09 -9.08
N LEU A 126 1.87 -8.89 -8.47
CA LEU A 126 2.09 -9.12 -7.06
C LEU A 126 1.98 -7.80 -6.30
N SER A 127 1.30 -7.84 -5.17
CA SER A 127 1.21 -6.75 -4.21
C SER A 127 2.00 -7.09 -2.95
N ILE A 128 2.52 -6.06 -2.30
CA ILE A 128 3.20 -6.16 -1.01
C ILE A 128 2.33 -5.51 0.07
N ALA A 129 2.07 -6.25 1.14
CA ALA A 129 1.38 -5.79 2.34
C ALA A 129 2.41 -5.47 3.41
N LEU A 130 2.43 -4.22 3.87
CA LEU A 130 3.34 -3.72 4.89
C LEU A 130 2.55 -3.52 6.19
N GLY A 131 2.88 -4.28 7.23
CA GLY A 131 2.29 -4.10 8.56
C GLY A 131 2.98 -2.95 9.28
N ILE A 132 2.24 -1.90 9.62
CA ILE A 132 2.73 -0.69 10.28
C ILE A 132 2.17 -0.63 11.70
N VAL A 133 3.05 -0.55 12.70
CA VAL A 133 2.68 -0.50 14.13
C VAL A 133 3.00 0.86 14.70
N THR A 134 1.99 1.74 14.66
CA THR A 134 2.06 3.11 15.19
C THR A 134 0.64 3.67 15.33
N THR A 135 0.48 4.67 16.19
CA THR A 135 -0.81 5.36 16.35
C THR A 135 -1.15 6.10 15.06
N ILE A 136 -2.20 5.65 14.40
CA ILE A 136 -2.74 6.25 13.18
C ILE A 136 -4.08 6.87 13.52
N ARG A 137 -4.20 8.16 13.27
CA ARG A 137 -5.48 8.85 13.37
C ARG A 137 -6.27 8.63 12.09
N LEU A 138 -7.50 8.13 12.23
CA LEU A 138 -8.44 7.95 11.13
C LEU A 138 -8.90 9.31 10.59
N GLY A 139 -9.36 9.31 9.35
CA GLY A 139 -9.72 10.49 8.57
C GLY A 139 -8.88 10.59 7.31
N GLU A 140 -9.50 10.93 6.18
CA GLU A 140 -8.81 10.96 4.87
C GLU A 140 -7.59 11.87 4.87
N LYS A 141 -7.69 13.04 5.48
CA LYS A 141 -6.59 14.00 5.57
C LYS A 141 -5.48 13.47 6.47
N GLU A 142 -5.84 12.93 7.63
CA GLU A 142 -4.92 12.38 8.62
C GLU A 142 -4.16 11.17 8.08
N VAL A 143 -4.87 10.24 7.44
CA VAL A 143 -4.28 9.07 6.77
C VAL A 143 -3.35 9.50 5.65
N ARG A 144 -3.75 10.47 4.81
CA ARG A 144 -2.87 11.02 3.78
C ARG A 144 -1.61 11.61 4.39
N ASP A 145 -1.74 12.47 5.40
CA ASP A 145 -0.61 13.16 6.02
C ASP A 145 0.34 12.16 6.71
N PHE A 146 -0.23 11.11 7.33
CA PHE A 146 0.52 10.01 7.93
C PHE A 146 1.31 9.21 6.89
N LEU A 147 0.70 8.84 5.77
CA LEU A 147 1.33 8.02 4.74
C LEU A 147 2.29 8.79 3.85
N SER A 148 2.10 10.10 3.67
CA SER A 148 2.87 10.91 2.71
C SER A 148 4.38 10.70 2.83
N PRO A 149 5.03 10.74 4.01
CA PRO A 149 6.48 10.54 4.11
C PRO A 149 6.95 9.16 3.63
N LEU A 150 6.15 8.12 3.85
CA LEU A 150 6.43 6.76 3.39
C LEU A 150 6.26 6.66 1.88
N LEU A 151 5.14 7.16 1.36
CA LEU A 151 4.81 7.13 -0.07
C LEU A 151 5.79 7.98 -0.90
N ASP A 152 6.16 9.17 -0.41
CA ASP A 152 7.17 10.03 -1.02
C ASP A 152 8.51 9.29 -1.10
N LYS A 153 8.94 8.63 -0.01
CA LYS A 153 10.20 7.90 0.01
C LYS A 153 10.20 6.71 -0.95
N LEU A 154 9.09 5.97 -1.03
CA LEU A 154 8.93 4.88 -1.98
C LEU A 154 8.99 5.39 -3.42
N HIS A 155 8.34 6.51 -3.71
CA HIS A 155 8.37 7.13 -5.04
C HIS A 155 9.77 7.63 -5.42
N GLU A 156 10.45 8.34 -4.51
CA GLU A 156 11.81 8.85 -4.70
C GLU A 156 12.81 7.72 -4.97
N ASP A 157 12.62 6.55 -4.34
CA ASP A 157 13.45 5.37 -4.55
C ASP A 157 12.98 4.51 -5.74
N GLY A 158 11.98 4.98 -6.50
CA GLY A 158 11.47 4.34 -7.71
C GLY A 158 10.65 3.06 -7.44
N LEU A 159 10.17 2.84 -6.21
CA LEU A 159 9.33 1.71 -5.84
C LEU A 159 7.84 1.91 -6.16
N LEU A 160 7.40 3.17 -6.28
CA LEU A 160 6.08 3.59 -6.72
C LEU A 160 6.17 4.59 -7.88
#